data_AF-C7IWN0-F1
#
_entry.id   AF-C7IWN0-F1
#
_cell.length_a   1.000
_cell.length_b   1.000
_cell.length_c   1.000
_cell.angle_alpha   90.00
_cell.angle_beta   90.00
_cell.angle_gamma   90.00
#
_symmetry.space_group_name_H-M   'P 1'
#
loop_
_entity.id
_entity.type
_entity.pdbx_description
1 polymer ?
#
loop_
_entity_poly.entity_id
_entity_poly.type
_entity_poly.pdbx_seq_one_letter_code
_entity_poly.pdbx_strand_id
1 'polypeptide(L)'
;SAFLTLWSAVVVVAAVAPTVAAAGFSCRGGARPVVFNFGDSNSDTGGMAAAMGWRIRRPEGRAFFHHPTGRFCDGRLTIDFLCQLIFTFLPVPPFLLL
;
A
#
# COMPACT_ATOMS: atom_id res chain seq x y z
N SER A 1 9.38 -23.71 42.84
CA SER A 1 8.68 -22.54 42.26
C SER A 1 8.82 -22.48 40.74
N ALA A 2 10.02 -22.70 40.17
CA ALA A 2 10.29 -22.63 38.73
C ALA A 2 9.37 -23.49 37.83
N PHE A 3 9.02 -24.71 38.26
CA PHE A 3 8.11 -25.59 37.49
C PHE A 3 6.69 -25.04 37.39
N LEU A 4 6.15 -24.50 38.48
CA LEU A 4 4.81 -23.90 38.51
C LEU A 4 4.74 -22.62 37.66
N THR A 5 5.79 -21.80 37.68
CA THR A 5 5.89 -20.60 36.84
C THR A 5 6.03 -20.93 35.36
N LEU A 6 6.76 -21.99 35.02
CA LEU A 6 6.85 -22.44 33.62
C LEU A 6 5.50 -22.97 33.14
N TRP A 7 4.80 -23.73 33.99
CA TRP A 7 3.51 -24.30 33.63
C TRP A 7 2.41 -23.25 33.47
N SER A 8 2.36 -22.26 34.37
CA SER A 8 1.44 -21.14 34.22
C SER A 8 1.73 -20.34 32.95
N ALA A 9 3.01 -20.12 32.60
CA ALA A 9 3.38 -19.45 31.36
C ALA A 9 2.92 -20.23 30.11
N VAL A 10 3.08 -21.56 30.08
CA VAL A 10 2.61 -22.41 28.98
C VAL A 10 1.09 -22.33 28.84
N VAL A 11 0.35 -22.39 29.95
CA VAL A 11 -1.12 -22.26 29.94
C VAL A 11 -1.55 -20.89 29.42
N VAL A 12 -0.88 -19.81 29.84
CA VAL A 12 -1.16 -18.47 29.32
C VAL A 12 -0.91 -18.42 27.82
N VAL A 13 0.26 -18.85 27.33
CA VAL A 13 0.59 -18.83 25.90
C VAL A 13 -0.43 -19.64 25.09
N ALA A 14 -0.80 -20.85 25.55
CA ALA A 14 -1.79 -21.68 24.87
C ALA A 14 -3.17 -21.02 24.82
N ALA A 15 -3.55 -20.26 25.86
CA ALA A 15 -4.81 -19.53 25.90
C ALA A 15 -4.83 -18.28 25.02
N VAL A 16 -3.70 -17.57 24.87
CA VAL A 16 -3.64 -16.31 24.07
C VAL A 16 -3.26 -16.54 22.60
N ALA A 17 -2.57 -17.64 22.26
CA ALA A 17 -2.20 -17.95 20.89
C ALA A 17 -3.37 -17.91 19.88
N PRO A 18 -4.56 -18.52 20.14
CA PRO A 18 -5.66 -18.50 19.19
C PRO A 18 -6.30 -17.11 19.04
N THR A 19 -6.30 -16.26 20.08
CA THR A 19 -6.84 -14.90 19.97
C THR A 19 -5.93 -13.99 19.18
N VAL A 20 -4.61 -14.14 19.30
CA VAL A 20 -3.64 -13.38 18.47
C VAL A 20 -3.69 -13.85 17.00
N ALA A 21 -3.88 -15.15 16.76
CA ALA A 21 -4.03 -15.67 15.40
C ALA A 21 -5.36 -15.22 14.75
N ALA A 22 -6.46 -15.19 15.51
CA ALA A 22 -7.76 -14.73 15.04
C ALA A 22 -7.89 -13.19 14.94
N ALA A 23 -7.00 -12.44 15.59
CA ALA A 23 -6.89 -10.99 15.43
C ALA A 23 -6.32 -10.57 14.06
N GLY A 24 -6.03 -11.52 13.18
CA GLY A 24 -5.78 -11.25 11.77
C GLY A 24 -6.94 -10.46 11.15
N PHE A 25 -6.61 -9.35 10.50
CA PHE A 25 -7.57 -8.49 9.84
C PHE A 25 -8.33 -9.29 8.77
N SER A 26 -9.56 -9.70 9.08
CA SER A 26 -10.41 -10.40 8.13
C SER A 26 -10.95 -9.39 7.13
N CYS A 27 -10.41 -9.41 5.92
CA CYS A 27 -11.01 -8.73 4.79
C CYS A 27 -12.42 -9.29 4.60
N ARG A 28 -13.44 -8.44 4.73
CA ARG A 28 -14.81 -8.84 4.39
C ARG A 28 -14.79 -9.45 2.98
N GLY A 29 -15.34 -10.65 2.81
CA GLY A 29 -15.29 -11.36 1.52
C GLY A 29 -15.74 -10.46 0.38
N GLY A 30 -14.90 -10.33 -0.66
CA GLY A 30 -15.14 -9.44 -1.81
C GLY A 30 -14.62 -8.01 -1.66
N ALA A 31 -14.07 -7.61 -0.51
CA ALA A 31 -13.43 -6.31 -0.35
C ALA A 31 -12.17 -6.22 -1.21
N ARG A 32 -12.08 -5.18 -2.05
CA ARG A 32 -10.89 -4.87 -2.83
C ARG A 32 -9.86 -4.20 -1.92
N PRO A 33 -8.57 -4.57 -1.99
CA PRO A 33 -7.55 -3.88 -1.22
C PRO A 33 -7.46 -2.43 -1.68
N VAL A 34 -7.35 -1.53 -0.70
CA VAL A 34 -7.12 -0.10 -0.92
C VAL A 34 -5.72 0.22 -0.44
N VAL A 35 -4.96 0.92 -1.27
CA VAL A 35 -3.62 1.40 -0.93
C VAL A 35 -3.73 2.87 -0.59
N PHE A 36 -3.36 3.23 0.63
CA PHE A 36 -3.17 4.63 1.03
C PHE A 36 -1.70 4.96 0.91
N ASN A 37 -1.39 6.01 0.15
CA ASN A 37 -0.03 6.46 -0.11
C ASN A 37 0.16 7.85 0.51
N PHE A 38 1.13 7.96 1.42
CA PHE A 38 1.55 9.21 2.04
C PHE A 38 3.02 9.45 1.71
N GLY A 39 3.40 10.68 1.45
CA GLY A 39 4.79 11.01 1.20
C GLY A 39 4.97 12.37 0.54
N ASP A 40 5.98 12.43 -0.31
CA ASP A 40 6.41 13.62 -1.03
C ASP A 40 6.27 13.42 -2.55
N SER A 41 6.95 14.26 -3.32
CA SER A 41 6.95 14.24 -4.79
C SER A 41 7.38 12.90 -5.42
N ASN A 42 8.13 12.06 -4.69
CA ASN A 42 8.56 10.75 -5.19
C ASN A 42 7.42 9.72 -5.23
N SER A 43 6.36 9.99 -4.47
CA SER A 43 5.18 9.12 -4.33
C SER A 43 3.90 9.78 -4.85
N ASP A 44 3.90 11.10 -5.06
CA ASP A 44 2.74 11.84 -5.53
C ASP A 44 2.40 11.53 -6.99
N THR A 45 1.22 10.97 -7.23
CA THR A 45 0.72 10.58 -8.55
C THR A 45 0.06 11.73 -9.32
N GLY A 46 0.09 12.96 -8.78
CA GLY A 46 -0.44 14.18 -9.41
C GLY A 46 -1.28 15.07 -8.49
N GLY A 47 -1.42 14.70 -7.21
CA GLY A 47 -2.22 15.41 -6.22
C GLY A 47 -1.70 16.82 -5.94
N MET A 48 -0.39 17.02 -5.83
CA MET A 48 0.18 18.35 -5.64
C MET A 48 -0.05 19.24 -6.86
N ALA A 49 0.16 18.70 -8.06
CA ALA A 49 -0.06 19.43 -9.30
C ALA A 49 -1.53 19.85 -9.45
N ALA A 50 -2.47 18.96 -9.12
CA ALA A 50 -3.90 19.25 -9.13
C ALA A 50 -4.28 20.31 -8.07
N ALA A 51 -3.77 20.18 -6.85
CA ALA A 51 -4.08 21.10 -5.75
C ALA A 51 -3.53 22.52 -6.00
N MET A 52 -2.32 22.63 -6.55
CA MET A 52 -1.64 23.91 -6.79
C MET A 52 -1.91 24.50 -8.18
N GLY A 53 -2.61 23.78 -9.06
CA GLY A 53 -2.78 24.18 -10.47
C GLY A 53 -1.45 24.22 -11.23
N TRP A 54 -0.45 23.45 -10.80
CA TRP A 54 0.85 23.42 -11.44
C TRP A 54 0.83 22.63 -12.73
N ARG A 55 1.51 23.17 -13.76
CA ARG A 55 1.89 22.44 -14.96
C ARG A 55 3.37 22.13 -14.87
N ILE A 56 3.70 20.87 -14.60
CA ILE A 56 5.09 20.43 -14.57
C ILE A 56 5.64 20.48 -16.00
N ARG A 57 6.84 21.05 -16.15
CA ARG A 57 7.47 21.21 -17.46
C ARG A 57 8.00 19.85 -17.93
N ARG A 58 8.09 19.66 -19.26
CA ARG A 58 8.82 18.53 -19.85
C ARG A 58 10.20 18.37 -19.16
N PRO A 59 10.62 17.13 -18.84
CA PRO A 59 10.27 15.89 -19.54
C PRO A 59 9.14 15.05 -18.91
N GLU A 60 8.26 15.60 -18.08
CA GLU A 60 7.17 14.82 -17.47
C GLU A 60 6.41 13.89 -18.43
N GLY A 61 6.20 12.65 -17.97
CA GLY A 61 5.31 11.67 -18.59
C GLY A 61 5.74 11.14 -19.96
N ARG A 62 6.90 11.55 -20.52
CA ARG A 62 7.32 11.14 -21.87
C ARG A 62 7.71 9.65 -21.93
N ALA A 63 8.33 9.11 -20.89
CA ALA A 63 8.90 7.75 -20.88
C ALA A 63 7.84 6.62 -20.76
N PHE A 64 6.66 6.89 -20.21
CA PHE A 64 5.64 5.84 -19.98
C PHE A 64 4.22 6.25 -20.38
N PHE A 65 3.72 7.40 -19.90
CA PHE A 65 2.33 7.81 -20.15
C PHE A 65 2.14 8.50 -21.51
N HIS A 66 3.22 9.05 -22.06
CA HIS A 66 3.26 9.87 -23.28
C HIS A 66 2.38 11.15 -23.23
N HIS A 67 1.97 11.56 -22.03
CA HIS A 67 1.30 12.83 -21.75
C HIS A 67 1.63 13.32 -20.33
N PRO A 68 1.47 14.63 -20.01
CA PRO A 68 1.60 15.13 -18.64
C PRO A 68 0.59 14.46 -17.70
N THR A 69 1.00 14.15 -16.48
CA THR A 69 0.21 13.43 -15.46
C THR A 69 0.07 14.18 -14.12
N GLY A 70 0.71 15.33 -13.96
CA GLY A 70 0.95 16.00 -12.69
C GLY A 70 2.11 15.43 -11.87
N ARG A 71 2.89 14.48 -12.38
CA ARG A 71 3.94 13.78 -11.62
C ARG A 71 5.29 14.45 -11.78
N PHE A 72 6.07 14.50 -10.70
CA PHE A 72 7.48 14.94 -10.73
C PHE A 72 8.41 13.86 -11.32
N CYS A 73 7.99 13.19 -12.39
CA CYS A 73 8.71 12.10 -13.05
C CYS A 73 8.42 12.04 -14.56
N ASP A 74 9.41 11.61 -15.36
CA ASP A 74 9.26 11.35 -16.80
C ASP A 74 8.42 10.07 -17.07
N GLY A 75 8.22 9.21 -16.07
CA GLY A 75 7.50 7.95 -16.23
C GLY A 75 6.81 7.49 -14.97
N ARG A 76 7.00 6.20 -14.65
CA ARG A 76 6.42 5.57 -13.47
C ARG A 76 7.19 5.91 -12.20
N LEU A 77 6.45 6.09 -11.12
CA LEU A 77 6.96 6.25 -9.76
C LEU A 77 7.15 4.87 -9.11
N THR A 78 7.94 4.81 -8.04
CA THR A 78 8.14 3.57 -7.26
C THR A 78 6.81 2.95 -6.80
N ILE A 79 5.83 3.78 -6.45
CA ILE A 79 4.49 3.33 -6.04
C ILE A 79 3.75 2.59 -7.15
N ASP A 80 3.97 2.93 -8.43
CA ASP A 80 3.32 2.23 -9.55
C ASP A 80 3.80 0.78 -9.64
N PHE A 81 5.09 0.53 -9.38
CA PHE A 81 5.64 -0.82 -9.36
C PHE A 81 5.17 -1.61 -8.14
N LEU A 82 5.09 -0.97 -6.97
CA LEU A 82 4.53 -1.58 -5.75
C LEU A 82 3.07 -1.99 -5.95
N CYS A 83 2.24 -1.07 -6.45
CA CYS A 83 0.85 -1.37 -6.73
C CYS A 83 0.71 -2.40 -7.84
N GLN A 84 1.55 -2.35 -8.88
CA GLN A 84 1.58 -3.41 -9.89
C GLN A 84 1.86 -4.75 -9.22
N LEU A 85 2.84 -4.86 -8.33
CA LEU A 85 3.12 -6.12 -7.63
C LEU A 85 1.92 -6.56 -6.78
N ILE A 86 1.35 -5.69 -5.94
CA ILE A 86 0.22 -6.01 -5.05
C ILE A 86 -1.01 -6.45 -5.85
N PHE A 87 -1.33 -5.73 -6.93
CA PHE A 87 -2.53 -5.98 -7.72
C PHE A 87 -2.33 -6.98 -8.84
N THR A 88 -1.13 -7.30 -9.32
CA THR A 88 -0.96 -8.38 -10.30
C THR A 88 -1.31 -9.74 -9.70
N PHE A 89 -1.18 -9.89 -8.37
CA PHE A 89 -1.67 -11.07 -7.66
C PHE A 89 -3.19 -11.04 -7.38
N LEU A 90 -3.91 -10.02 -7.86
CA LEU A 90 -5.35 -9.85 -7.63
C LEU A 90 -6.08 -9.50 -8.94
N PRO A 91 -7.31 -9.97 -9.17
CA PRO A 91 -8.05 -9.65 -10.40
C PRO A 91 -8.62 -8.22 -10.33
N VAL A 92 -7.77 -7.18 -10.43
CA VAL A 92 -8.20 -5.78 -10.47
C VAL A 92 -7.40 -4.95 -11.50
N PRO A 93 -8.06 -4.10 -12.30
CA PRO A 93 -7.38 -3.29 -13.32
C PRO A 93 -6.52 -2.18 -12.67
N PRO A 94 -5.31 -1.92 -13.20
CA PRO A 94 -4.24 -1.19 -12.49
C PRO A 94 -4.37 0.35 -12.44
N PHE A 95 -5.52 0.95 -12.80
CA PHE A 95 -5.60 2.40 -13.04
C PHE A 95 -6.44 3.21 -12.05
N LEU A 96 -6.98 2.60 -10.99
CA LEU A 96 -7.67 3.35 -9.91
C LEU A 96 -6.77 3.44 -8.68
N LEU A 97 -5.69 4.20 -8.79
CA LEU A 97 -4.99 4.76 -7.64
C LEU A 97 -5.32 6.24 -7.61
N LEU A 98 -6.26 6.57 -6.72
CA LEU A 98 -6.65 7.92 -6.37
C LEU A 98 -5.57 8.56 -5.48
#